data_AF-A0AAV1KH10-F1
#
_entry.id   AF-A0AAV1KH10-F1
#
_cell.length_a   1.000
_cell.length_b   1.000
_cell.length_c   1.000
_cell.angle_alpha   90.00
_cell.angle_beta   90.00
_cell.angle_gamma   90.00
#
_symmetry.space_group_name_H-M   'P 1'
#
loop_
_entity.id
_entity.type
_entity.pdbx_description
1 polymer ?
#
loop_
_entity_poly.entity_id
_entity_poly.type
_entity_poly.pdbx_seq_one_letter_code
_entity_poly.pdbx_strand_id
1 'polypeptide(L)'
;MGPILWPARAPELNPLDFFYWGYLKENVYSKPIPNIAELRQKIIEFSQQANNIRLARPITRSFIRRCRTCIRAGGRQFEHLL
;
A
#
# COMPACT_ATOMS: atom_id res chain seq x y z
N MET A 1 -3.87 9.28 18.18
CA MET A 1 -4.83 8.87 17.15
C MET A 1 -4.70 9.84 15.98
N GLY A 2 -4.60 9.34 14.74
CA GLY A 2 -4.56 10.20 13.55
C GLY A 2 -5.94 10.83 13.28
N PRO A 3 -6.04 11.80 12.36
CA PRO A 3 -7.28 12.54 12.08
C PRO A 3 -8.38 11.69 11.42
N ILE A 4 -8.07 10.46 10.99
CA ILE A 4 -8.99 9.57 10.28
C ILE A 4 -9.24 8.33 11.15
N LEU A 5 -10.51 8.05 11.42
CA LEU A 5 -10.95 6.82 12.07
C LEU A 5 -10.86 5.66 11.08
N TRP A 6 -9.88 4.78 11.31
CA TRP A 6 -9.76 3.53 10.55
C TRP A 6 -10.50 2.40 11.28
N PRO A 7 -11.34 1.61 10.59
CA PRO A 7 -11.99 0.45 11.20
C PRO A 7 -10.94 -0.56 11.67
N ALA A 8 -11.18 -1.17 12.83
CA ALA A 8 -10.32 -2.23 13.36
C ALA A 8 -10.23 -3.39 12.35
N ARG A 9 -9.01 -3.91 12.11
CA ARG A 9 -8.75 -5.05 11.22
C ARG A 9 -9.09 -4.82 9.73
N ALA A 10 -8.85 -3.62 9.19
CA ALA A 10 -8.99 -3.36 7.76
C ALA A 10 -7.66 -3.03 7.03
N PRO A 11 -6.67 -3.95 6.99
CA PRO A 11 -5.50 -3.80 6.12
C PRO A 11 -5.91 -3.53 4.66
N GLU A 12 -7.02 -4.15 4.24
CA GLU A 12 -7.61 -4.01 2.91
C GLU A 12 -8.06 -2.59 2.54
N LEU A 13 -8.15 -1.69 3.51
CA LEU A 13 -8.48 -0.28 3.29
C LEU A 13 -7.30 0.65 3.51
N ASN A 14 -6.18 0.19 4.07
CA ASN A 14 -4.99 1.01 4.26
C ASN A 14 -4.16 1.06 2.96
N PRO A 15 -4.01 2.24 2.31
CA PRO A 15 -3.20 2.37 1.10
C PRO A 15 -1.74 1.97 1.28
N LEU A 16 -1.20 2.07 2.49
CA LEU A 16 0.15 1.59 2.74
C LEU A 16 0.24 0.07 2.63
N ASP A 17 -0.76 -0.64 3.17
CA ASP A 17 -0.78 -2.10 3.22
C ASP A 17 -1.14 -2.72 1.88
N PHE A 18 -2.21 -2.24 1.22
CA PHE A 18 -2.64 -2.83 -0.05
C PHE A 18 -1.79 -2.41 -1.26
N PHE A 19 -0.97 -1.36 -1.13
CA PHE A 19 -0.23 -0.80 -2.26
C PHE A 19 1.24 -0.51 -1.93
N TYR A 20 1.53 0.41 -1.00
CA TYR A 20 2.89 0.93 -0.81
C TYR A 20 3.90 -0.17 -0.47
N TRP A 21 3.59 -1.02 0.51
CA TRP A 21 4.50 -2.08 0.93
C TRP A 21 4.71 -3.15 -0.14
N GLY A 22 3.71 -3.42 -0.98
CA GLY A 22 3.87 -4.31 -2.14
C GLY A 22 4.85 -3.73 -3.15
N TYR A 23 4.61 -2.48 -3.57
CA TYR A 23 5.42 -1.79 -4.57
C TYR A 23 6.85 -1.55 -4.09
N LEU A 24 7.03 -1.21 -2.81
CA LEU A 24 8.33 -1.06 -2.18
C LEU A 24 9.11 -2.37 -2.22
N LYS A 25 8.49 -3.50 -1.83
CA LYS A 25 9.17 -4.80 -1.84
C LYS A 25 9.58 -5.20 -3.26
N GLU A 26 8.69 -5.07 -4.24
CA GLU A 26 8.99 -5.38 -5.64
C GLU A 26 10.19 -4.58 -6.15
N ASN A 27 10.28 -3.29 -5.81
CA ASN A 27 11.38 -2.44 -6.25
C ASN A 27 12.70 -2.73 -5.50
N VAL A 28 12.64 -2.73 -4.17
CA VAL A 28 13.81 -2.91 -3.30
C VAL A 28 14.46 -4.27 -3.51
N TYR A 29 13.64 -5.33 -3.60
CA TYR A 29 14.09 -6.71 -3.78
C TYR A 29 14.20 -7.16 -5.25
N SER A 30 14.03 -6.25 -6.22
CA SER A 30 14.24 -6.56 -7.66
C SER A 30 15.66 -7.06 -7.97
N LYS A 31 16.63 -6.76 -7.10
CA LYS A 31 18.03 -7.23 -7.16
C LYS A 31 18.46 -7.72 -5.79
N PRO A 32 19.38 -8.71 -5.71
CA PRO A 32 20.00 -9.13 -4.45
C PRO A 32 20.53 -7.94 -3.65
N ILE A 33 20.38 -8.01 -2.33
CA ILE A 33 20.81 -6.97 -1.40
C ILE A 33 21.87 -7.58 -0.48
N PRO A 34 23.14 -7.15 -0.57
CA PRO A 34 24.25 -7.82 0.10
C PRO A 34 24.38 -7.44 1.59
N ASN A 35 23.82 -6.31 2.03
CA ASN A 35 23.91 -5.86 3.41
C ASN A 35 22.77 -4.89 3.81
N ILE A 36 22.66 -4.61 5.11
CA ILE A 36 21.62 -3.75 5.68
C ILE A 36 21.75 -2.29 5.24
N ALA A 37 22.97 -1.79 4.98
CA ALA A 37 23.18 -0.41 4.57
C ALA A 37 22.59 -0.17 3.17
N GLU A 38 22.82 -1.08 2.23
CA GLU A 38 22.21 -1.04 0.89
C GLU A 38 20.70 -1.21 0.94
N LEU A 39 20.18 -2.07 1.81
CA LEU A 39 18.73 -2.19 2.02
C LEU A 39 18.11 -0.84 2.44
N ARG A 40 18.71 -0.19 3.43
CA ARG A 40 18.25 1.13 3.91
C ARG A 40 18.31 2.17 2.80
N GLN A 41 19.40 2.20 2.04
CA GLN A 41 19.58 3.15 0.94
C GLN A 41 18.50 2.96 -0.14
N LYS A 42 18.25 1.73 -0.59
CA LYS A 42 17.18 1.43 -1.57
C LYS A 42 15.79 1.84 -1.07
N ILE A 43 15.48 1.61 0.21
CA ILE A 43 14.20 2.03 0.81
C ILE A 43 14.06 3.55 0.76
N ILE A 44 15.11 4.30 1.11
CA ILE A 44 15.11 5.77 1.09
C ILE A 44 14.93 6.29 -0.34
N GLU A 45 15.70 5.76 -1.29
CA GLU A 45 15.62 6.14 -2.70
C GLU A 45 14.23 5.89 -3.29
N PHE A 46 13.66 4.71 -3.04
CA PHE A 46 12.30 4.41 -3.46
C PHE A 46 11.28 5.35 -2.81
N SER A 47 11.40 5.63 -1.52
CA SER A 47 10.47 6.53 -0.81
C SER A 47 10.48 7.94 -1.40
N GLN A 48 11.66 8.43 -1.80
CA GLN A 48 11.82 9.72 -2.49
C GLN A 48 11.23 9.68 -3.91
N GLN A 49 11.42 8.58 -4.65
CA GLN A 49 10.87 8.41 -5.99
C GLN A 49 9.34 8.22 -5.99
N ALA A 50 8.79 7.50 -5.02
CA ALA A 50 7.36 7.19 -4.93
C ALA A 50 6.49 8.46 -4.91
N ASN A 51 6.99 9.55 -4.33
CA ASN A 51 6.34 10.86 -4.38
C ASN A 51 6.19 11.43 -5.81
N ASN A 52 7.05 11.02 -6.75
CA ASN A 52 7.07 11.50 -8.13
C ASN A 52 6.32 10.61 -9.14
N ILE A 53 6.04 9.34 -8.81
CA ILE A 53 5.51 8.33 -9.76
C ILE A 53 4.01 8.57 -10.12
N ARG A 54 3.39 9.66 -9.65
CA ARG A 54 1.96 9.98 -9.88
C ARG A 54 1.01 8.85 -9.44
N LEU A 55 1.39 8.10 -8.40
CA LEU A 55 0.63 6.96 -7.88
C LEU A 55 -0.68 7.36 -7.18
N ALA A 56 -0.86 8.64 -6.89
CA ALA A 56 -2.06 9.16 -6.23
C ALA A 56 -3.37 8.76 -6.94
N ARG A 57 -3.42 8.87 -8.28
CA ARG A 57 -4.63 8.52 -9.06
C ARG A 57 -4.99 7.03 -8.96
N PRO A 58 -4.10 6.07 -9.27
CA PRO A 58 -4.43 4.65 -9.15
C PRO A 58 -4.71 4.22 -7.71
N ILE A 59 -3.98 4.75 -6.71
CA ILE A 59 -4.24 4.47 -5.30
C ILE A 59 -5.65 4.92 -4.90
N THR A 60 -6.05 6.15 -5.24
CA THR A 60 -7.39 6.67 -4.92
C THR A 60 -8.49 5.84 -5.58
N ARG A 61 -8.31 5.43 -6.84
CA ARG A 61 -9.28 4.55 -7.53
C ARG A 61 -9.38 3.18 -6.86
N SER A 62 -8.25 2.57 -6.51
CA SER A 62 -8.21 1.29 -5.81
C SER A 62 -8.90 1.39 -4.44
N PHE A 63 -8.60 2.45 -3.69
CA PHE A 63 -9.23 2.73 -2.39
C PHE A 63 -10.75 2.83 -2.49
N ILE A 64 -11.29 3.63 -3.42
CA ILE A 64 -12.74 3.75 -3.64
C ILE A 64 -13.36 2.38 -4.00
N ARG A 65 -12.70 1.60 -4.86
CA ARG A 65 -13.15 0.25 -5.24
C ARG A 65 -13.21 -0.69 -4.04
N ARG A 66 -12.18 -0.65 -3.18
CA ARG A 66 -12.09 -1.44 -1.94
C ARG A 66 -13.18 -1.03 -0.94
N CYS A 67 -13.40 0.27 -0.73
CA CYS A 67 -14.51 0.78 0.10
C CYS A 67 -15.87 0.27 -0.39
N ARG A 68 -16.17 0.40 -1.69
CA ARG A 68 -17.44 -0.08 -2.27
C ARG A 68 -17.62 -1.59 -2.11
N THR A 69 -16.54 -2.35 -2.22
CA THR A 69 -16.58 -3.81 -2.07
C THR A 69 -16.79 -4.21 -0.61
N CYS A 70 -16.14 -3.52 0.32
CA CYS A 70 -16.39 -3.66 1.77
C CYS A 70 -17.86 -3.40 2.13
N ILE A 71 -18.45 -2.33 1.58
CA ILE A 71 -19.88 -2.00 1.78
C ILE A 71 -20.78 -3.14 1.27
N ARG A 72 -20.53 -3.64 0.05
CA ARG A 72 -21.27 -4.78 -0.52
C ARG A 72 -21.14 -6.06 0.32
N ALA A 73 -19.98 -6.27 0.94
CA ALA A 73 -19.74 -7.41 1.83
C ALA A 73 -20.37 -7.24 3.23
N GLY A 74 -20.95 -6.07 3.54
CA GLY A 74 -21.47 -5.75 4.88
C GLY A 74 -20.37 -5.59 5.93
N GLY A 75 -19.18 -5.10 5.54
CA GLY A 75 -18.04 -4.94 6.44
C GLY A 75 -17.21 -6.21 6.70
N ARG A 76 -17.54 -7.34 6.05
CA ARG A 76 -16.77 -8.60 6.12
C ARG A 76 -15.56 -8.57 5.18
N GLN A 77 -14.63 -9.53 5.34
CA GLN A 77 -13.47 -9.69 4.47
C GLN A 77 -13.90 -9.87 3.00
N PHE A 78 -13.25 -9.14 2.10
CA PHE A 78 -13.67 -8.99 0.71
C PHE A 78 -12.54 -9.17 -0.31
N GLU A 79 -11.38 -9.70 0.10
CA GLU A 79 -10.23 -9.95 -0.79
C GLU A 79 -10.61 -10.81 -2.01
N HIS A 80 -11.44 -11.85 -1.80
CA HIS A 80 -11.92 -12.72 -2.87
C HIS A 80 -12.82 -12.02 -3.90
N LEU A 81 -13.18 -10.75 -3.68
CA LEU A 81 -14.06 -9.94 -4.53
C LEU A 81 -13.32 -8.79 -5.24
N LEU A 82 -11.99 -8.67 -5.08
CA LEU A 82 -11.16 -7.55 -5.56
C LEU A 82 -10.43 -7.79 -6.89
#